data_AF-A0A924NH27-F1
#
_entry.id   AF-A0A924NH27-F1
#
_cell.length_a   1.000
_cell.length_b   1.000
_cell.length_c   1.000
_cell.angle_alpha   90.00
_cell.angle_beta   90.00
_cell.angle_gamma   90.00
#
_symmetry.space_group_name_H-M   'P 1'
#
loop_
_entity.id
_entity.type
_entity.pdbx_description
1 polymer ?
#
loop_
_entity_poly.entity_id
_entity_poly.type
_entity_poly.pdbx_seq_one_letter_code
_entity_poly.pdbx_strand_id
1 'polypeptide(L)'
;MTSLDEHPVTTPGRAGRNLPAAIGVGLGLGTVITATVFSPYRWTFAVLVAVAAVVGTVEIVRALRALGAAPPLPPLLAAGAAMGLLGYRQGVEAPLLAPSLTVLACVVLRSTG
;
A
#
# COMPACT_ATOMS: atom_id res chain seq x y z
N MET A 1 -4.60 -26.19 51.89
CA MET A 1 -3.64 -26.81 50.94
C MET A 1 -4.45 -27.31 49.76
N THR A 2 -4.37 -26.80 48.54
CA THR A 2 -3.27 -26.11 47.85
C THR A 2 -3.88 -25.35 46.67
N SER A 3 -3.57 -24.06 46.59
CA SER A 3 -3.63 -23.22 45.39
C SER A 3 -2.80 -23.86 44.27
N LEU A 4 -3.44 -24.29 43.18
CA LEU A 4 -2.74 -24.44 41.91
C LEU A 4 -3.14 -23.24 41.06
N ASP A 5 -2.37 -22.17 41.22
CA ASP A 5 -2.31 -21.09 40.26
C ASP A 5 -1.99 -21.69 38.89
N GLU A 6 -3.01 -21.81 38.04
CA GLU A 6 -2.81 -22.07 36.63
C GLU A 6 -2.31 -20.78 36.00
N HIS A 7 -1.00 -20.57 36.08
CA HIS A 7 -0.34 -19.51 35.34
C HIS A 7 -0.39 -19.86 33.84
N PRO A 8 -1.07 -19.06 33.00
CA PRO A 8 -1.05 -19.28 31.56
C PRO A 8 0.40 -19.12 31.08
N VAL A 9 0.98 -20.21 30.56
CA VAL A 9 2.28 -20.18 29.89
C VAL A 9 2.11 -19.35 28.62
N THR A 10 2.55 -18.11 28.67
CA THR A 10 2.67 -17.26 27.48
C THR A 10 3.76 -17.85 26.59
N THR A 11 3.36 -18.56 25.54
CA THR A 11 4.29 -19.01 24.50
C THR A 11 5.04 -17.79 23.98
N PRO A 12 6.39 -17.74 24.07
CA PRO A 12 7.16 -16.58 23.63
C PRO A 12 6.85 -16.26 22.16
N GLY A 13 6.26 -15.10 21.90
CA GLY A 13 5.89 -14.69 20.55
C GLY A 13 7.14 -14.54 19.66
N ARG A 14 7.06 -14.99 18.39
CA ARG A 14 8.11 -14.82 17.36
C ARG A 14 8.45 -13.35 17.02
N ALA A 15 7.86 -12.39 17.72
CA ALA A 15 7.90 -10.96 17.42
C ALA A 15 9.32 -10.36 17.35
N GLY A 16 10.33 -10.98 17.96
CA GLY A 16 11.71 -10.48 17.94
C GLY A 16 12.56 -10.87 16.73
N ARG A 17 12.21 -11.92 15.98
CA ARG A 17 13.12 -12.50 14.96
C ARG A 17 13.26 -11.64 13.70
N ASN A 18 12.26 -10.81 13.41
CA ASN A 18 12.26 -9.88 12.29
C ASN A 18 12.59 -8.44 12.70
N LEU A 19 12.97 -8.20 13.97
CA LEU A 19 13.27 -6.86 14.48
C LEU A 19 14.40 -6.16 13.69
N PRO A 20 15.54 -6.80 13.37
CA PRO A 20 16.58 -6.15 12.57
C PRO A 20 16.13 -5.86 11.13
N ALA A 21 15.32 -6.76 10.54
CA ALA A 21 14.77 -6.58 9.20
C ALA A 21 13.79 -5.40 9.16
N ALA A 22 12.94 -5.26 10.18
CA ALA A 22 12.01 -4.14 10.30
C ALA A 22 12.75 -2.78 10.39
N ILE A 23 13.83 -2.72 11.18
CA ILE A 23 14.69 -1.53 11.26
C ILE A 23 15.33 -1.24 9.90
N GLY A 24 15.88 -2.26 9.24
CA GLY A 24 16.48 -2.12 7.90
C GLY A 24 15.49 -1.59 6.86
N VAL A 25 14.26 -2.10 6.85
CA VAL A 25 13.20 -1.62 5.94
C VAL A 25 12.81 -0.19 6.27
N GLY A 26 12.63 0.14 7.56
CA GLY A 26 12.30 1.50 8.00
C GLY A 26 13.37 2.52 7.59
N LEU A 27 14.65 2.21 7.83
CA LEU A 27 15.77 3.05 7.43
C LEU A 27 15.93 3.15 5.91
N GLY A 28 15.73 2.04 5.20
CA GLY A 28 15.80 2.02 3.73
C GLY A 28 14.70 2.87 3.10
N LEU A 29 13.45 2.69 3.53
CA LEU A 29 12.32 3.50 3.06
C LEU A 29 12.49 4.97 3.43
N GLY A 30 12.89 5.26 4.68
CA GLY A 30 13.17 6.63 5.12
C GLY A 30 14.23 7.30 4.26
N THR A 31 15.34 6.62 3.99
CA THR A 31 16.43 7.13 3.16
C THR A 31 15.99 7.41 1.73
N VAL A 32 15.25 6.49 1.11
CA VAL A 32 14.72 6.66 -0.26
C VAL A 32 13.75 7.85 -0.32
N ILE A 33 12.88 8.01 0.67
CA ILE A 33 11.95 9.13 0.74
C ILE A 33 12.72 10.45 0.90
N THR A 34 13.62 10.55 1.86
CA THR A 34 14.42 11.76 2.08
C THR A 34 15.25 12.10 0.84
N ALA A 35 15.92 11.13 0.23
CA ALA A 35 16.72 11.35 -0.97
C ALA A 35 15.87 11.88 -2.14
N THR A 36 14.66 11.37 -2.33
CA THR A 36 13.77 11.83 -3.41
C THR A 36 13.12 13.18 -3.14
N VAL A 37 12.86 13.53 -1.89
CA VAL A 37 12.30 14.84 -1.48
C VAL A 37 13.33 15.96 -1.61
N PHE A 38 14.57 15.73 -1.17
CA PHE A 38 15.66 16.71 -1.27
C PHE A 38 16.40 16.67 -2.61
N SER A 39 15.97 15.80 -3.54
CA SER A 39 16.49 15.75 -4.89
C SER A 39 16.21 17.06 -5.63
N PRO A 40 17.16 17.60 -6.42
CA PRO A 40 16.92 18.76 -7.28
C PRO A 40 15.81 18.50 -8.33
N TYR A 41 15.53 17.22 -8.60
CA TYR A 41 14.53 16.78 -9.55
C TYR A 41 13.18 16.54 -8.87
N ARG A 42 12.29 17.55 -8.88
CA ARG A 42 10.95 17.47 -8.23
C ARG A 42 10.09 16.27 -8.69
N TRP A 43 10.35 15.76 -9.89
CA TRP A 43 9.63 14.60 -10.45
C TRP A 43 10.01 13.26 -9.81
N THR A 44 11.17 13.14 -9.15
CA THR A 44 11.61 11.86 -8.58
C THR A 44 10.73 11.41 -7.42
N PHE A 45 10.27 12.35 -6.59
CA PHE A 45 9.32 12.04 -5.53
C PHE A 45 7.96 11.61 -6.09
N ALA A 46 7.47 12.27 -7.15
CA ALA A 46 6.21 11.90 -7.79
C ALA A 46 6.26 10.48 -8.39
N VAL A 47 7.38 10.11 -9.02
CA VAL A 47 7.58 8.75 -9.52
C VAL A 47 7.62 7.73 -8.37
N LEU A 48 8.32 8.04 -7.27
CA LEU A 48 8.35 7.18 -6.09
C LEU A 48 6.93 6.93 -5.55
N VAL A 49 6.13 7.99 -5.40
CA VAL A 49 4.74 7.89 -4.92
C VAL A 49 3.87 7.07 -5.88
N ALA A 50 4.00 7.28 -7.19
CA ALA A 50 3.25 6.51 -8.19
C ALA A 50 3.57 5.00 -8.11
N VAL A 51 4.85 4.65 -8.00
CA VAL A 51 5.28 3.25 -7.83
C VAL A 51 4.79 2.67 -6.51
N ALA A 52 4.90 3.42 -5.41
CA ALA A 52 4.41 2.99 -4.11
C ALA A 52 2.90 2.73 -4.11
N ALA A 53 2.11 3.59 -4.77
CA ALA A 53 0.67 3.42 -4.93
C ALA A 53 0.32 2.15 -5.72
N VAL A 54 1.02 1.88 -6.82
CA VAL A 54 0.87 0.64 -7.61
C VAL A 54 1.18 -0.60 -6.76
N VAL A 55 2.31 -0.61 -6.05
CA VAL A 55 2.69 -1.74 -5.19
C VAL A 55 1.68 -1.94 -4.07
N GLY A 56 1.28 -0.87 -3.37
CA GLY A 56 0.26 -0.94 -2.33
C GLY A 56 -1.07 -1.48 -2.84
N THR A 57 -1.48 -1.10 -4.06
CA THR A 57 -2.68 -1.63 -4.71
C THR A 57 -2.57 -3.13 -4.97
N VAL A 58 -1.42 -3.60 -5.47
CA VAL A 58 -1.17 -5.02 -5.69
C VAL A 58 -1.25 -5.81 -4.38
N GLU A 59 -0.61 -5.33 -3.32
CA GLU A 59 -0.62 -6.01 -2.02
C GLU A 59 -2.01 -6.06 -1.40
N ILE A 60 -2.79 -4.97 -1.47
CA ILE A 60 -4.18 -4.95 -1.01
C ILE A 60 -5.03 -5.93 -1.81
N VAL A 61 -4.91 -5.95 -3.14
CA VAL A 61 -5.70 -6.87 -3.96
C VAL A 61 -5.29 -8.33 -3.71
N ARG A 62 -4.01 -8.61 -3.48
CA ARG A 62 -3.54 -9.93 -3.06
C ARG A 62 -4.15 -10.34 -1.71
N ALA A 63 -4.16 -9.42 -0.74
CA ALA A 63 -4.78 -9.67 0.57
C ALA A 63 -6.30 -9.92 0.45
N LEU A 64 -6.99 -9.15 -0.39
CA LEU A 64 -8.43 -9.34 -0.67
C LEU A 64 -8.71 -10.67 -1.37
N ARG A 65 -7.83 -11.12 -2.28
CA ARG A 65 -7.93 -12.44 -2.92
C ARG A 65 -7.79 -13.58 -1.93
N ALA A 66 -6.94 -13.44 -0.92
CA ALA A 66 -6.83 -14.41 0.16
C ALA A 66 -8.15 -14.52 0.98
N LEU A 67 -8.99 -13.48 0.95
CA LEU A 67 -10.31 -13.45 1.59
C LEU A 67 -11.46 -13.88 0.65
N GLY A 68 -11.15 -14.36 -0.56
CA GLY A 68 -12.13 -14.81 -1.54
C GLY A 68 -12.73 -13.71 -2.43
N ALA A 69 -12.26 -12.46 -2.31
CA ALA A 69 -12.66 -11.38 -3.21
C ALA A 69 -11.77 -11.36 -4.46
N ALA A 70 -12.35 -11.12 -5.64
CA ALA A 70 -11.59 -11.00 -6.90
C ALA A 70 -11.68 -9.57 -7.50
N PRO A 71 -10.99 -8.57 -6.92
CA PRO A 71 -10.99 -7.22 -7.48
C PRO A 71 -10.36 -7.19 -8.89
N PRO A 72 -10.92 -6.39 -9.83
CA PRO A 72 -10.32 -6.20 -11.15
C PRO A 72 -9.04 -5.38 -11.04
N LEU A 73 -7.88 -6.04 -11.17
CA LEU A 73 -6.54 -5.42 -11.05
C LEU A 73 -6.24 -4.34 -12.10
N PRO A 74 -6.48 -4.56 -13.41
CA PRO A 74 -6.09 -3.59 -14.43
C PRO A 74 -6.64 -2.17 -14.20
N PRO A 75 -7.93 -1.95 -13.88
CA PRO A 75 -8.43 -0.61 -13.63
C PRO A 75 -7.86 0.01 -12.35
N LEU A 76 -7.64 -0.78 -11.29
CA LEU A 76 -7.06 -0.29 -10.03
C LEU A 76 -5.62 0.19 -10.21
N LEU A 77 -4.82 -0.53 -11.00
CA LEU A 77 -3.45 -0.12 -11.32
C LEU A 77 -3.41 1.15 -12.16
N ALA A 78 -4.29 1.25 -13.17
CA ALA A 78 -4.42 2.43 -14.01
C ALA A 78 -4.79 3.67 -13.17
N ALA A 79 -5.68 3.51 -12.18
CA ALA A 79 -6.08 4.56 -11.26
C ALA A 79 -4.91 5.08 -10.41
N GLY A 80 -4.15 4.16 -9.80
CA GLY A 80 -3.02 4.51 -8.93
C GLY A 80 -1.93 5.27 -9.69
N ALA A 81 -1.61 4.83 -10.91
CA ALA A 81 -0.67 5.54 -11.78
C ALA A 81 -1.20 6.91 -12.23
N ALA A 82 -2.49 6.98 -12.62
CA ALA A 82 -3.13 8.22 -13.05
C ALA A 82 -3.19 9.26 -11.93
N MET A 83 -3.46 8.86 -10.67
CA MET A 83 -3.43 9.75 -9.52
C MET A 83 -2.07 10.41 -9.30
N GLY A 84 -0.98 9.62 -9.35
CA GLY A 84 0.37 10.15 -9.18
C GLY A 84 0.72 11.16 -10.27
N LEU A 85 0.33 10.87 -11.52
CA LEU A 85 0.56 11.77 -12.65
C LEU A 85 -0.28 13.06 -12.56
N LEU A 86 -1.57 12.93 -12.26
CA LEU A 86 -2.51 14.07 -12.12
C LEU A 86 -2.11 14.97 -10.95
N GLY A 87 -1.77 14.37 -9.80
CA GLY A 87 -1.32 15.12 -8.62
C GLY A 87 -0.05 15.92 -8.88
N TYR A 88 0.89 15.36 -9.67
CA TYR A 88 2.11 16.08 -10.07
C TYR A 88 1.84 17.22 -11.08
N ARG A 89 0.97 17.00 -12.07
CA ARG A 89 0.73 17.95 -13.16
C ARG A 89 -0.27 19.06 -12.83
N GLN A 90 -1.33 18.72 -12.11
CA GLN A 90 -2.54 19.54 -11.99
C GLN A 90 -2.87 19.94 -10.55
N GLY A 91 -2.02 19.58 -9.59
CA GLY A 91 -2.21 19.90 -8.18
C GLY A 91 -3.15 18.92 -7.44
N VAL A 92 -3.43 19.23 -6.18
CA VAL A 92 -4.06 18.31 -5.20
C VAL A 92 -5.54 18.01 -5.50
N GLU A 93 -6.22 18.86 -6.28
CA GLU A 93 -7.64 18.72 -6.62
C GLU A 93 -7.90 17.69 -7.73
N ALA A 94 -6.96 17.53 -8.66
CA ALA A 94 -7.11 16.71 -9.85
C ALA A 94 -7.18 15.17 -9.65
N PRO A 95 -6.52 14.57 -8.63
CA PRO A 95 -6.53 13.13 -8.42
C PRO A 95 -7.90 12.53 -8.11
N LEU A 96 -8.91 13.32 -7.71
CA LEU A 96 -10.24 12.83 -7.32
C LEU A 96 -11.03 12.20 -8.49
N LEU A 97 -10.70 12.55 -9.73
CA LEU A 97 -11.39 12.04 -10.93
C LEU A 97 -10.99 10.59 -11.26
N ALA A 98 -9.71 10.25 -11.12
CA ALA A 98 -9.18 8.92 -11.41
C ALA A 98 -9.81 7.76 -10.59
N PRO A 99 -9.93 7.83 -9.25
CA PRO A 99 -10.57 6.78 -8.46
C PRO A 99 -12.06 6.70 -8.75
N SER A 100 -12.72 7.84 -8.98
CA SER A 100 -14.16 7.89 -9.26
C SER A 100 -14.51 7.14 -10.53
N LEU A 101 -13.77 7.38 -11.62
CA LEU A 101 -13.90 6.63 -12.87
C LEU A 101 -13.53 5.15 -12.71
N THR A 102 -12.57 4.85 -11.84
CA THR A 102 -12.14 3.48 -11.58
C THR A 102 -13.17 2.70 -10.78
N VAL A 103 -13.82 3.32 -9.78
CA VAL A 103 -14.94 2.74 -9.06
C VAL A 103 -16.07 2.43 -10.04
N LEU A 104 -16.39 3.36 -10.95
CA LEU A 104 -17.38 3.12 -12.01
C LEU A 104 -16.99 1.94 -12.90
N ALA A 105 -15.73 1.89 -13.36
CA ALA A 105 -15.22 0.79 -14.16
C ALA A 105 -15.26 -0.55 -13.40
N CYS A 106 -14.92 -0.57 -12.10
CA CYS A 106 -14.97 -1.75 -11.26
C CYS A 106 -16.42 -2.24 -11.08
N VAL A 107 -17.37 -1.34 -10.86
CA VAL A 107 -18.80 -1.68 -10.74
C VAL A 107 -19.31 -2.27 -12.04
N VAL A 108 -19.01 -1.64 -13.19
CA VAL A 108 -19.40 -2.14 -14.51
C VAL A 108 -18.80 -3.53 -14.76
N LEU A 109 -17.49 -3.69 -14.58
CA LEU A 109 -16.79 -4.96 -14.78
C LEU A 109 -17.20 -6.05 -13.81
N ARG A 110 -17.62 -5.70 -12.59
CA ARG A 110 -18.18 -6.65 -11.63
C ARG A 110 -19.61 -7.04 -11.97
N SER A 111 -20.41 -6.09 -12.48
CA SER A 111 -21.81 -6.31 -12.85
C SER A 111 -21.98 -7.17 -14.11
N THR A 112 -20.95 -7.22 -14.97
CA THR A 112 -20.92 -8.04 -16.18
C THR A 112 -20.33 -9.44 -15.99
N GLY A 113 -19.95 -9.82 -14.75
CA GLY A 113 -19.33 -11.11 -14.43
C GLY A 113 -19.97 -11.86 -13.26
#